data_AF-A0A381U4Z8-F1
#
_entry.id   AF-A0A381U4Z8-F1
#
_cell.length_a   1.000
_cell.length_b   1.000
_cell.length_c   1.000
_cell.angle_alpha   90.00
_cell.angle_beta   90.00
_cell.angle_gamma   90.00
#
_symmetry.space_group_name_H-M   'P 1'
#
loop_
_entity.id
_entity.type
_entity.pdbx_description
1 polymer ?
#
loop_
_entity_poly.entity_id
_entity_poly.type
_entity_poly.pdbx_seq_one_letter_code
_entity_poly.pdbx_strand_id
1 'polypeptide(L)'
;MMSAPLPMLLWGVAIALRYSSVRHPSFRGRLSEKELIAQIKTRDGTTGRWYQFRNGRLKSRAGVHREAEISLTFKSAEVGEKLLTPPLDHQQFVNAAKAFTVVIEGPEELSLWFMETLRMIQTVGWRYGMPGVDGEMRYVNNTNGGPVFVYVKNERIVRITPIEFDDAEDAPSWSVTARGQTFTPPRRTTVAPHALASKSVVYSKDRLLHPLKRVDFDPNGNRNCANRGKSGYERISWDEALDIVATEIKRVRREHGKGAILSSHSSHHTWGNVGYYISSNFRFMNTIGHTKMVINPDSWEGWYWGAMHHYGNSMRNGAFEPYGQMRDCLENCEMIVFWSSDPESSSGSYAAFEGTVRRQWARQLGIKMVHIDPYLNHTGAFLGGKWIPVLPGTSPALA
;
A
#
# COMPACT_ATOMS: atom_id res chain seq x y z
N MET A 1 4.71 23.57 -28.51
CA MET A 1 4.31 24.78 -27.77
C MET A 1 5.59 25.48 -27.33
N MET A 2 5.75 26.77 -27.60
CA MET A 2 6.87 27.55 -27.05
C MET A 2 6.73 27.59 -25.52
N SER A 3 7.75 27.16 -24.79
CA SER A 3 7.79 27.29 -23.33
C SER A 3 7.86 28.77 -22.95
N ALA A 4 7.11 29.16 -21.91
CA ALA A 4 7.26 30.50 -21.36
C ALA A 4 8.65 30.64 -20.71
N PRO A 5 9.30 31.81 -20.77
CA PRO A 5 10.60 32.02 -20.14
C PRO A 5 10.57 31.73 -18.65
N LEU A 6 11.66 31.18 -18.09
CA LEU A 6 11.73 30.79 -16.68
C LEU A 6 11.27 31.89 -15.70
N PRO A 7 11.67 33.18 -15.83
CA PRO A 7 11.20 34.23 -14.93
C PRO A 7 9.66 34.37 -14.87
N MET A 8 9.00 34.17 -16.01
CA MET A 8 7.54 34.22 -16.13
C MET A 8 6.89 33.01 -15.47
N LEU A 9 7.44 31.80 -15.68
CA LEU A 9 6.97 30.58 -15.01
C LEU A 9 7.11 30.69 -13.48
N LEU A 10 8.24 31.18 -12.98
CA LEU A 10 8.46 31.38 -11.54
C LEU A 10 7.46 32.39 -10.95
N TRP A 11 7.18 33.48 -11.67
CA TRP A 11 6.12 34.40 -11.26
C TRP A 11 4.74 33.72 -11.27
N GLY A 12 4.46 32.91 -12.29
CA GLY A 12 3.25 32.08 -12.38
C GLY A 12 3.06 31.17 -11.17
N VAL A 13 4.13 30.55 -10.66
CA VAL A 13 4.09 29.76 -9.41
C VAL A 13 3.62 30.61 -8.22
N ALA A 14 4.08 31.86 -8.09
CA ALA A 14 3.64 32.75 -7.01
C ALA A 14 2.14 33.09 -7.13
N ILE A 15 1.67 33.32 -8.35
CA ILE A 15 0.26 33.56 -8.63
C ILE A 15 -0.57 32.32 -8.31
N ALA A 16 -0.13 31.14 -8.73
CA ALA A 16 -0.82 29.88 -8.47
C ALA A 16 -0.91 29.56 -6.97
N LEU A 17 0.18 29.76 -6.21
CA LEU A 17 0.17 29.62 -4.75
C LEU A 17 -0.85 30.56 -4.09
N ARG A 18 -0.89 31.84 -4.50
CA ARG A 18 -1.87 32.82 -3.99
C ARG A 18 -3.29 32.41 -4.35
N TYR A 19 -3.54 32.10 -5.61
CA TYR A 19 -4.85 31.70 -6.09
C TYR A 19 -5.37 30.47 -5.34
N SER A 20 -4.55 29.43 -5.19
CA SER A 20 -4.90 28.22 -4.44
C SER A 20 -5.21 28.52 -2.97
N SER A 21 -4.44 29.40 -2.31
CA SER A 21 -4.70 29.82 -0.91
C SER A 21 -6.00 30.61 -0.71
N VAL A 22 -6.43 31.36 -1.74
CA VAL A 22 -7.70 32.10 -1.72
C VAL A 22 -8.86 31.14 -1.97
N ARG A 23 -8.72 30.25 -2.95
CA ARG A 23 -9.78 29.35 -3.40
C ARG A 23 -10.02 28.16 -2.47
N HIS A 24 -8.99 27.64 -1.83
CA HIS A 24 -9.04 26.40 -1.04
C HIS A 24 -8.59 26.65 0.41
N PRO A 25 -9.50 26.55 1.39
CA PRO A 25 -9.16 26.71 2.81
C PRO A 25 -8.08 25.73 3.30
N SER A 26 -8.08 24.49 2.81
CA SER A 26 -7.06 23.49 3.12
C SER A 26 -5.66 23.92 2.64
N PHE A 27 -5.56 24.55 1.46
CA PHE A 27 -4.30 25.11 0.98
C PHE A 27 -3.82 26.27 1.83
N ARG A 28 -4.73 27.11 2.31
CA ARG A 28 -4.40 28.20 3.24
C ARG A 28 -3.85 27.66 4.56
N GLY A 29 -4.48 26.61 5.10
CA GLY A 29 -3.98 25.88 6.27
C GLY A 29 -2.57 25.35 6.05
N ARG A 30 -2.32 24.71 4.90
CA ARG A 30 -0.98 24.24 4.50
C ARG A 30 0.07 25.36 4.57
N LEU A 31 -0.23 26.55 4.04
CA LEU A 31 0.71 27.70 4.06
C LEU A 31 0.99 28.26 5.46
N SER A 32 0.19 27.91 6.47
CA SER A 32 0.42 28.34 7.87
C SER A 32 1.25 27.34 8.68
N GLU A 33 1.55 26.16 8.14
CA GLU A 33 2.29 25.11 8.86
C GLU A 33 3.77 25.45 9.09
N LYS A 34 4.38 26.25 8.21
CA LYS A 34 5.82 26.57 8.24
C LYS A 34 6.07 28.05 7.94
N GLU A 35 7.09 28.60 8.58
CA GLU A 35 7.64 29.93 8.27
C GLU A 35 9.03 29.77 7.66
N LEU A 36 9.20 30.26 6.43
CA LEU A 36 10.45 30.13 5.68
C LEU A 36 10.47 31.01 4.42
N ILE A 37 11.66 31.20 3.89
CA ILE A 37 11.98 31.73 2.57
C ILE A 37 12.51 30.58 1.70
N ALA A 38 11.67 30.09 0.78
CA ALA A 38 12.11 29.18 -0.27
C ALA A 38 12.48 29.97 -1.53
N GLN A 39 13.36 29.43 -2.36
CA GLN A 39 13.63 30.00 -3.68
C GLN A 39 13.78 28.94 -4.77
N ILE A 40 13.48 29.36 -5.99
CA ILE A 40 13.72 28.58 -7.20
C ILE A 40 14.65 29.41 -8.08
N LYS A 41 15.79 28.84 -8.51
CA LYS A 41 16.83 29.57 -9.24
C LYS A 41 17.56 28.71 -10.26
N THR A 42 18.30 29.36 -11.16
CA THR A 42 19.33 28.72 -11.98
C THR A 42 20.65 28.61 -11.21
N ARG A 43 21.49 27.65 -11.59
CA ARG A 43 22.77 27.36 -10.92
C ARG A 43 23.75 28.54 -10.97
N ASP A 44 23.74 29.28 -12.07
CA ASP A 44 24.53 30.51 -12.26
C ASP A 44 23.98 31.71 -11.48
N GLY A 45 22.80 31.58 -10.86
CA GLY A 45 22.15 32.62 -10.08
C GLY A 45 21.60 33.80 -10.90
N THR A 46 21.66 33.76 -12.23
CA THR A 46 21.21 34.85 -13.11
C THR A 46 19.69 34.99 -13.12
N THR A 47 18.97 33.87 -12.97
CA THR A 47 17.52 33.82 -12.92
C THR A 47 17.05 33.16 -11.62
N GLY A 48 16.12 33.79 -10.93
CA GLY A 48 15.49 33.19 -9.76
C GLY A 48 14.33 34.01 -9.22
N ARG A 49 13.60 33.40 -8.29
CA ARG A 49 12.54 34.04 -7.51
C ARG A 49 12.45 33.36 -6.16
N TRP A 50 12.25 34.18 -5.13
CA TRP A 50 12.01 33.69 -3.77
C TRP A 50 10.54 33.84 -3.36
N TYR A 51 10.15 33.02 -2.39
CA TYR A 51 8.81 32.80 -1.87
C TYR A 51 8.91 32.76 -0.35
N GLN A 52 8.46 33.83 0.30
CA GLN A 52 8.42 33.93 1.76
C GLN A 52 7.02 33.56 2.24
N PHE A 53 6.96 32.54 3.09
CA PHE A 53 5.77 32.07 3.78
C PHE A 53 5.85 32.54 5.23
N ARG A 54 4.84 33.30 5.65
CA ARG A 54 4.76 33.81 7.03
C ARG A 54 3.31 34.03 7.41
N ASN A 55 2.89 33.50 8.56
CA ASN A 55 1.50 33.59 9.03
C ASN A 55 0.44 33.24 7.95
N GLY A 56 0.70 32.19 7.15
CA GLY A 56 -0.19 31.77 6.06
C GLY A 56 -0.25 32.71 4.85
N ARG A 57 0.62 33.73 4.77
CA ARG A 57 0.70 34.69 3.65
C ARG A 57 1.95 34.46 2.81
N LEU A 58 1.82 34.73 1.49
CA LEU A 58 2.91 34.62 0.52
C LEU A 58 3.39 35.98 0.03
N LYS A 59 4.67 36.28 0.28
CA LYS A 59 5.42 37.36 -0.37
C LYS A 59 6.39 36.75 -1.38
N SER A 60 6.53 37.35 -2.56
CA SER A 60 7.47 36.84 -3.58
C SER A 60 8.06 37.98 -4.41
N ARG A 61 9.35 37.88 -4.74
CA ARG A 61 10.07 38.85 -5.59
C ARG A 61 11.06 38.12 -6.48
N ALA A 62 11.31 38.65 -7.68
CA ALA A 62 12.37 38.18 -8.56
C ALA A 62 13.76 38.39 -7.93
N GLY A 63 14.70 37.55 -8.31
CA GLY A 63 16.07 37.51 -7.78
C GLY A 63 16.31 36.34 -6.82
N VAL A 64 17.57 36.18 -6.44
CA VAL A 64 18.05 35.17 -5.48
C VAL A 64 18.15 35.81 -4.10
N HIS A 65 17.63 35.14 -3.07
CA HIS A 65 17.66 35.57 -1.68
C HIS A 65 18.80 34.87 -0.93
N ARG A 66 19.64 35.63 -0.23
CA ARG A 66 20.79 35.07 0.52
C ARG A 66 20.38 34.22 1.72
N GLU A 67 19.27 34.60 2.37
CA GLU A 67 18.76 33.92 3.57
C GLU A 67 17.69 32.85 3.23
N ALA A 68 17.59 32.39 1.99
CA ALA A 68 16.64 31.34 1.66
C ALA A 68 17.05 30.03 2.34
N GLU A 69 16.18 29.45 3.18
CA GLU A 69 16.45 28.16 3.84
C GLU A 69 16.33 26.99 2.86
N ILE A 70 15.58 27.15 1.75
CA ILE A 70 15.45 26.15 0.69
C ILE A 70 15.80 26.76 -0.66
N SER A 71 16.62 26.06 -1.43
CA SER A 71 16.89 26.37 -2.84
C SER A 71 16.58 25.19 -3.75
N LEU A 72 15.59 25.32 -4.62
CA LEU A 72 15.40 24.46 -5.78
C LEU A 72 16.19 25.03 -6.96
N THR A 73 17.31 24.39 -7.28
CA THR A 73 18.28 24.88 -8.26
C THR A 73 18.22 24.05 -9.55
N PHE A 74 17.86 24.70 -10.66
CA PHE A 74 17.96 24.11 -12.00
C PHE A 74 19.35 24.35 -12.59
N LYS A 75 19.86 23.39 -13.38
CA LYS A 75 21.16 23.52 -14.07
C LYS A 75 21.19 24.71 -15.03
N SER A 76 20.12 24.94 -15.78
CA SER A 76 19.95 26.08 -16.69
C SER A 76 18.49 26.54 -16.71
N ALA A 77 18.24 27.70 -17.32
CA ALA A 77 16.89 28.20 -17.54
C ALA A 77 16.06 27.21 -18.37
N GLU A 78 16.62 26.62 -19.44
CA GLU A 78 15.88 25.69 -20.31
C GLU A 78 15.41 24.45 -19.54
N VAL A 79 16.21 23.94 -18.60
CA VAL A 79 15.81 22.83 -17.73
C VAL A 79 14.62 23.24 -16.87
N GLY A 80 14.67 24.41 -16.25
CA GLY A 80 13.56 24.94 -15.45
C GLY A 80 12.29 25.16 -16.28
N GLU A 81 12.41 25.69 -17.49
CA GLU A 81 11.30 25.91 -18.41
C GLU A 81 10.63 24.61 -18.82
N LYS A 82 11.42 23.61 -19.19
CA LYS A 82 10.91 22.27 -19.54
C LYS A 82 10.18 21.62 -18.37
N LEU A 83 10.71 21.74 -17.15
CA LEU A 83 10.15 21.07 -15.97
C LEU A 83 8.97 21.80 -15.33
N LEU A 84 8.82 23.12 -15.56
CA LEU A 84 7.76 23.94 -14.95
C LEU A 84 6.66 24.34 -15.95
N THR A 85 6.83 24.07 -17.25
CA THR A 85 5.77 24.31 -18.24
C THR A 85 4.67 23.25 -18.10
N PRO A 86 3.39 23.63 -17.85
CA PRO A 86 2.29 22.69 -17.81
C PRO A 86 2.00 22.02 -19.18
N PRO A 87 1.48 20.78 -19.21
CA PRO A 87 1.24 19.91 -18.06
C PRO A 87 2.55 19.40 -17.45
N LEU A 88 2.68 19.47 -16.12
CA LEU A 88 3.90 19.02 -15.45
C LEU A 88 4.04 17.50 -15.54
N ASP A 89 5.18 17.04 -16.01
CA ASP A 89 5.51 15.61 -16.12
C ASP A 89 6.38 15.18 -14.94
N HIS A 90 5.80 14.35 -14.06
CA HIS A 90 6.51 13.86 -12.88
C HIS A 90 7.70 12.96 -13.24
N GLN A 91 7.59 12.16 -14.30
CA GLN A 91 8.67 11.28 -14.75
C GLN A 91 9.87 12.10 -15.22
N GLN A 92 9.63 13.21 -15.94
CA GLN A 92 10.70 14.12 -16.34
C GLN A 92 11.37 14.78 -15.15
N PHE A 93 10.61 15.20 -14.15
CA PHE A 93 11.17 15.77 -12.91
C PHE A 93 12.06 14.76 -12.18
N VAL A 94 11.60 13.50 -12.04
CA VAL A 94 12.38 12.43 -11.40
C VAL A 94 13.67 12.13 -12.19
N ASN A 95 13.58 12.09 -13.52
CA ASN A 95 14.75 11.87 -14.38
C ASN A 95 15.77 13.01 -14.26
N ALA A 96 15.30 14.26 -14.20
CA ALA A 96 16.15 15.43 -14.00
C ALA A 96 16.84 15.42 -12.62
N ALA A 97 16.12 15.01 -11.57
CA ALA A 97 16.69 14.88 -10.23
C ALA A 97 17.78 13.79 -10.19
N LYS A 98 17.55 12.63 -10.83
CA LYS A 98 18.55 11.56 -10.98
C LYS A 98 19.78 12.01 -11.77
N ALA A 99 19.59 12.87 -12.76
CA ALA A 99 20.66 13.44 -13.56
C ALA A 99 21.36 14.66 -12.90
N PHE A 100 20.99 15.01 -11.66
CA PHE A 100 21.48 16.19 -10.93
C PHE A 100 21.34 17.50 -11.73
N THR A 101 20.35 17.58 -12.62
CA THR A 101 20.00 18.79 -13.39
C THR A 101 18.95 19.64 -12.68
N VAL A 102 18.28 19.09 -11.68
CA VAL A 102 17.57 19.81 -10.63
C VAL A 102 18.05 19.28 -9.28
N VAL A 103 18.34 20.18 -8.35
CA VAL A 103 18.80 19.86 -7.00
C VAL A 103 17.99 20.68 -6.01
N ILE A 104 17.60 20.08 -4.89
CA ILE A 104 17.01 20.80 -3.76
C ILE A 104 18.01 20.80 -2.61
N GLU A 105 18.26 21.97 -2.06
CA GLU A 105 19.19 22.20 -0.95
C GLU A 105 18.44 22.88 0.19
N GLY A 106 18.64 22.42 1.42
CA GLY A 106 17.98 22.94 2.62
C GLY A 106 17.69 21.84 3.63
N PRO A 107 17.11 22.17 4.80
CA PRO A 107 16.63 21.17 5.74
C PRO A 107 15.60 20.25 5.07
N GLU A 108 15.75 18.93 5.26
CA GLU A 108 14.94 17.91 4.57
C GLU A 108 13.44 18.10 4.79
N GLU A 109 13.03 18.33 6.04
CA GLU A 109 11.63 18.58 6.41
C GLU A 109 11.03 19.76 5.63
N LEU A 110 11.76 20.88 5.58
CA LEU A 110 11.31 22.09 4.89
C LEU A 110 11.27 21.87 3.37
N SER A 111 12.26 21.17 2.83
CA SER A 111 12.36 20.81 1.41
C SER A 111 11.20 19.92 0.97
N LEU A 112 10.86 18.89 1.74
CA LEU A 112 9.69 18.04 1.50
C LEU A 112 8.40 18.87 1.57
N TRP A 113 8.24 19.66 2.64
CA TRP A 113 7.06 20.52 2.81
C TRP A 113 6.85 21.45 1.61
N PHE A 114 7.91 22.10 1.13
CA PHE A 114 7.85 23.02 0.00
C PHE A 114 7.49 22.32 -1.30
N MET A 115 8.15 21.19 -1.61
CA MET A 115 7.89 20.42 -2.82
C MET A 115 6.47 19.84 -2.86
N GLU A 116 5.96 19.35 -1.72
CA GLU A 116 4.57 18.91 -1.58
C GLU A 116 3.58 20.06 -1.75
N THR A 117 3.90 21.23 -1.19
CA THR A 117 3.04 22.43 -1.32
C THR A 117 2.96 22.88 -2.78
N LEU A 118 4.08 22.84 -3.53
CA LEU A 118 4.08 23.11 -4.97
C LEU A 118 3.23 22.08 -5.74
N ARG A 119 3.36 20.79 -5.43
CA ARG A 119 2.54 19.74 -6.06
C ARG A 119 1.05 19.92 -5.76
N MET A 120 0.74 20.32 -4.53
CA MET A 120 -0.63 20.52 -4.05
C MET A 120 -1.37 21.62 -4.83
N ILE A 121 -0.67 22.55 -5.48
CA ILE A 121 -1.28 23.52 -6.42
C ILE A 121 -2.10 22.80 -7.50
N GLN A 122 -1.61 21.67 -8.00
CA GLN A 122 -2.25 20.93 -9.08
C GLN A 122 -3.38 20.02 -8.60
N THR A 123 -3.35 19.60 -7.32
CA THR A 123 -4.21 18.53 -6.81
C THR A 123 -5.21 18.99 -5.75
N VAL A 124 -5.08 20.18 -5.16
CA VAL A 124 -5.96 20.63 -4.06
C VAL A 124 -7.43 20.78 -4.49
N GLY A 125 -7.68 21.03 -5.77
CA GLY A 125 -9.02 21.07 -6.32
C GLY A 125 -9.59 19.69 -6.69
N TRP A 126 -8.78 18.64 -6.67
CA TRP A 126 -9.22 17.30 -7.05
C TRP A 126 -10.17 16.76 -5.99
N ARG A 127 -11.31 16.24 -6.45
CA ARG A 127 -12.22 15.46 -5.63
C ARG A 127 -12.00 14.01 -5.97
N TYR A 128 -11.56 13.25 -4.98
CA TYR A 128 -11.46 11.81 -5.09
C TYR A 128 -12.77 11.18 -4.63
N GLY A 129 -13.19 10.11 -5.31
CA GLY A 129 -14.46 9.41 -5.06
C GLY A 129 -15.56 9.79 -6.03
N MET A 130 -16.59 8.94 -6.08
CA MET A 130 -17.78 9.09 -6.91
C MET A 130 -18.98 9.40 -6.01
N PRO A 131 -19.85 10.37 -6.36
CA PRO A 131 -21.08 10.61 -5.60
C PRO A 131 -21.90 9.32 -5.47
N GLY A 132 -22.33 9.01 -4.25
CA GLY A 132 -23.22 7.90 -3.93
C GLY A 132 -24.67 8.37 -3.74
N VAL A 133 -25.48 7.50 -3.14
CA VAL A 133 -26.87 7.80 -2.76
C VAL A 133 -26.88 8.61 -1.45
N ASP A 134 -27.90 9.44 -1.24
CA ASP A 134 -28.13 10.19 0.02
C ASP A 134 -26.94 11.03 0.53
N GLY A 135 -26.15 11.61 -0.39
CA GLY A 135 -25.01 12.44 -0.05
C GLY A 135 -23.77 11.67 0.43
N GLU A 136 -23.73 10.34 0.25
CA GLU A 136 -22.52 9.55 0.42
C GLU A 136 -21.48 9.87 -0.68
N MET A 137 -20.21 9.63 -0.37
CA MET A 137 -19.14 9.55 -1.36
C MET A 137 -18.62 8.11 -1.40
N ARG A 138 -18.60 7.50 -2.58
CA ARG A 138 -18.09 6.15 -2.84
C ARG A 138 -16.62 6.22 -3.24
N TYR A 139 -15.79 5.56 -2.47
CA TYR A 139 -14.37 5.36 -2.71
C TYR A 139 -14.07 3.91 -3.06
N VAL A 140 -12.84 3.64 -3.49
CA VAL A 140 -12.31 2.28 -3.66
C VAL A 140 -11.22 2.02 -2.63
N ASN A 141 -11.14 0.78 -2.15
CA ASN A 141 -10.01 0.30 -1.37
C ASN A 141 -9.83 -1.21 -1.60
N ASN A 142 -8.78 -1.79 -1.04
CA ASN A 142 -8.57 -3.22 -1.10
C ASN A 142 -8.21 -3.79 0.28
N THR A 143 -8.51 -5.07 0.47
CA THR A 143 -8.29 -5.81 1.71
C THR A 143 -7.66 -7.16 1.41
N ASN A 144 -7.24 -7.89 2.45
CA ASN A 144 -6.83 -9.29 2.29
C ASN A 144 -8.01 -10.21 1.94
N GLY A 145 -9.24 -9.72 2.01
CA GLY A 145 -10.42 -10.46 1.58
C GLY A 145 -10.98 -9.98 0.25
N GLY A 146 -10.25 -9.20 -0.54
CA GLY A 146 -10.69 -8.71 -1.84
C GLY A 146 -11.02 -7.21 -1.88
N PRO A 147 -11.21 -6.68 -3.10
CA PRO A 147 -11.42 -5.25 -3.34
C PRO A 147 -12.84 -4.82 -2.98
N VAL A 148 -12.96 -3.57 -2.52
CA VAL A 148 -14.21 -3.05 -1.95
C VAL A 148 -14.52 -1.64 -2.43
N PHE A 149 -15.81 -1.36 -2.60
CA PHE A 149 -16.31 0.00 -2.50
C PHE A 149 -16.47 0.39 -1.03
N VAL A 150 -16.02 1.60 -0.70
CA VAL A 150 -16.11 2.18 0.65
C VAL A 150 -16.97 3.44 0.57
N TYR A 151 -18.10 3.43 1.26
CA TYR A 151 -19.04 4.56 1.27
C TYR A 151 -18.82 5.38 2.53
N VAL A 152 -18.66 6.69 2.36
CA VAL A 152 -18.35 7.63 3.43
C VAL A 152 -19.37 8.75 3.43
N LYS A 153 -19.86 9.10 4.62
CA LYS A 153 -20.76 10.24 4.84
C LYS A 153 -20.36 10.92 6.14
N ASN A 154 -20.29 12.25 6.14
CA ASN A 154 -19.85 13.05 7.30
C ASN A 154 -18.52 12.52 7.88
N GLU A 155 -17.54 12.29 7.00
CA GLU A 155 -16.19 11.79 7.34
C GLU A 155 -16.15 10.42 8.03
N ARG A 156 -17.24 9.65 7.96
CA ARG A 156 -17.33 8.30 8.54
C ARG A 156 -17.65 7.25 7.50
N ILE A 157 -16.97 6.10 7.60
CA ILE A 157 -17.29 4.93 6.80
C ILE A 157 -18.64 4.41 7.26
N VAL A 158 -19.63 4.43 6.36
CA VAL A 158 -20.99 3.94 6.65
C VAL A 158 -21.15 2.51 6.17
N ARG A 159 -20.54 2.15 5.03
CA ARG A 159 -20.71 0.84 4.39
C ARG A 159 -19.49 0.43 3.57
N ILE A 160 -19.28 -0.88 3.49
CA ILE A 160 -18.26 -1.55 2.66
C ILE A 160 -18.99 -2.63 1.87
N THR A 161 -18.78 -2.68 0.56
CA THR A 161 -19.40 -3.69 -0.33
C THR A 161 -18.39 -4.24 -1.33
N PRO A 162 -18.67 -5.40 -1.95
CA PRO A 162 -17.98 -5.78 -3.18
C PRO A 162 -18.06 -4.68 -4.24
N ILE A 163 -17.13 -4.74 -5.20
CA ILE A 163 -17.17 -3.92 -6.40
C ILE A 163 -18.03 -4.61 -7.46
N GLU A 164 -19.03 -3.87 -7.95
CA GLU A 164 -19.78 -4.18 -9.17
C GLU A 164 -19.16 -3.39 -10.32
N PHE A 165 -18.98 -4.04 -11.47
CA PHE A 165 -18.37 -3.41 -12.63
C PHE A 165 -19.42 -2.69 -13.47
N ASP A 166 -19.00 -1.60 -14.10
CA ASP A 166 -19.82 -0.83 -15.04
C ASP A 166 -19.64 -1.39 -16.45
N ASP A 167 -20.71 -1.84 -17.09
CA ASP A 167 -20.66 -2.42 -18.44
C ASP A 167 -20.36 -1.39 -19.55
N ALA A 168 -20.54 -0.10 -19.27
CA ALA A 168 -20.21 0.96 -20.21
C ALA A 168 -18.74 1.41 -20.11
N GLU A 169 -18.12 1.32 -18.92
CA GLU A 169 -16.77 1.83 -18.66
C GLU A 169 -15.71 0.73 -18.51
N ASP A 170 -16.06 -0.40 -17.91
CA ASP A 170 -15.12 -1.49 -17.64
C ASP A 170 -15.07 -2.49 -18.81
N ALA A 171 -13.87 -2.99 -19.10
CA ALA A 171 -13.67 -3.97 -20.16
C ALA A 171 -14.52 -5.25 -19.97
N PRO A 172 -14.98 -5.89 -21.07
CA PRO A 172 -15.77 -7.11 -21.00
C PRO A 172 -14.98 -8.26 -20.34
N SER A 173 -15.72 -9.19 -19.72
CA SER A 173 -15.12 -10.39 -19.12
C SER A 173 -14.65 -11.37 -20.18
N TRP A 174 -13.67 -12.19 -19.83
CA TRP A 174 -13.29 -13.36 -20.63
C TRP A 174 -14.40 -14.43 -20.59
N SER A 175 -14.44 -15.30 -21.60
CA SER A 175 -15.34 -16.46 -21.66
C SER A 175 -14.56 -17.71 -22.05
N VAL A 176 -15.05 -18.87 -21.65
CA VAL A 176 -14.49 -20.18 -22.03
C VAL A 176 -15.60 -21.09 -22.53
N THR A 177 -15.37 -21.77 -23.65
CA THR A 177 -16.29 -22.79 -24.17
C THR A 177 -15.71 -24.17 -23.90
N ALA A 178 -16.47 -25.01 -23.19
CA ALA A 178 -16.10 -26.38 -22.88
C ALA A 178 -17.33 -27.28 -23.00
N ARG A 179 -17.17 -28.44 -23.66
CA ARG A 179 -18.24 -29.46 -23.82
C ARG A 179 -19.56 -28.88 -24.34
N GLY A 180 -19.47 -27.98 -25.32
CA GLY A 180 -20.63 -27.35 -25.96
C GLY A 180 -21.32 -26.25 -25.12
N GLN A 181 -20.79 -25.90 -23.95
CA GLN A 181 -21.30 -24.83 -23.10
C GLN A 181 -20.29 -23.69 -22.99
N THR A 182 -20.78 -22.44 -22.95
CA THR A 182 -19.94 -21.25 -22.77
C THR A 182 -20.16 -20.65 -21.39
N PHE A 183 -19.06 -20.47 -20.67
CA PHE A 183 -19.03 -19.96 -19.30
C PHE A 183 -18.36 -18.59 -19.26
N THR A 184 -19.00 -17.64 -18.57
CA THR A 184 -18.51 -16.27 -18.38
C THR A 184 -18.68 -15.90 -16.91
N PRO A 185 -17.65 -15.33 -16.24
CA PRO A 185 -17.76 -14.97 -14.83
C PRO A 185 -18.75 -13.80 -14.62
N PRO A 186 -19.34 -13.67 -13.42
CA PRO A 186 -20.18 -12.53 -13.08
C PRO A 186 -19.43 -11.19 -13.18
N ARG A 187 -20.14 -10.12 -13.55
CA ARG A 187 -19.62 -8.74 -13.64
C ARG A 187 -19.49 -8.04 -12.29
N ARG A 188 -18.85 -8.72 -11.35
CA ARG A 188 -18.57 -8.22 -10.01
C ARG A 188 -17.40 -8.97 -9.39
N THR A 189 -16.78 -8.33 -8.43
CA THR A 189 -15.83 -8.97 -7.51
C THR A 189 -16.56 -9.66 -6.37
N THR A 190 -15.86 -10.56 -5.69
CA THR A 190 -16.28 -11.16 -4.43
C THR A 190 -15.39 -10.72 -3.28
N VAL A 191 -15.91 -10.83 -2.06
CA VAL A 191 -15.18 -10.46 -0.85
C VAL A 191 -15.35 -11.49 0.25
N ALA A 192 -14.30 -11.73 1.02
CA ALA A 192 -14.33 -12.62 2.17
C ALA A 192 -15.09 -11.97 3.33
N PRO A 193 -15.67 -12.76 4.26
CA PRO A 193 -16.45 -12.22 5.38
C PRO A 193 -15.69 -11.19 6.23
N HIS A 194 -14.39 -11.42 6.47
CA HIS A 194 -13.57 -10.50 7.27
C HIS A 194 -13.35 -9.14 6.57
N ALA A 195 -13.40 -9.07 5.24
CA ALA A 195 -13.31 -7.81 4.50
C ALA A 195 -14.54 -6.93 4.74
N LEU A 196 -15.74 -7.53 4.74
CA LEU A 196 -17.00 -6.84 5.06
C LEU A 196 -17.00 -6.31 6.50
N ALA A 197 -16.32 -7.00 7.41
CA ALA A 197 -16.17 -6.59 8.79
C ALA A 197 -15.09 -5.49 9.01
N SER A 198 -14.35 -5.06 7.98
CA SER A 198 -13.21 -4.12 8.14
C SER A 198 -13.58 -2.82 8.85
N LYS A 199 -14.82 -2.34 8.69
CA LYS A 199 -15.32 -1.14 9.41
C LYS A 199 -15.20 -1.31 10.93
N SER A 200 -15.49 -2.51 11.46
CA SER A 200 -15.39 -2.80 12.90
C SER A 200 -13.95 -2.80 13.40
N VAL A 201 -12.99 -3.15 12.55
CA VAL A 201 -11.56 -3.09 12.87
C VAL A 201 -11.07 -1.64 12.88
N VAL A 202 -11.51 -0.83 11.91
CA VAL A 202 -11.15 0.59 11.83
C VAL A 202 -11.64 1.36 13.06
N TYR A 203 -12.88 1.14 13.48
CA TYR A 203 -13.51 1.81 14.62
C TYR A 203 -13.55 0.97 15.90
N SER A 204 -12.67 -0.02 16.01
CA SER A 204 -12.60 -0.85 17.21
C SER A 204 -12.28 0.02 18.44
N LYS A 205 -12.93 -0.27 19.57
CA LYS A 205 -12.61 0.33 20.87
C LYS A 205 -11.19 0.00 21.33
N ASP A 206 -10.61 -1.09 20.80
CA ASP A 206 -9.27 -1.57 21.14
C ASP A 206 -8.20 -1.00 20.18
N ARG A 207 -8.57 -0.06 19.30
CA ARG A 207 -7.64 0.57 18.36
C ARG A 207 -6.63 1.45 19.12
N LEU A 208 -5.34 1.23 18.85
CA LEU A 208 -4.28 2.13 19.31
C LEU A 208 -4.38 3.48 18.58
N LEU A 209 -4.80 4.53 19.30
CA LEU A 209 -5.00 5.88 18.77
C LEU A 209 -3.78 6.79 18.94
N HIS A 210 -2.91 6.47 19.89
CA HIS A 210 -1.76 7.31 20.26
C HIS A 210 -0.53 6.44 20.54
N PRO A 211 0.68 6.99 20.41
CA PRO A 211 1.87 6.38 20.97
C PRO A 211 1.71 6.14 22.47
N LEU A 212 2.13 4.96 22.92
CA LEU A 212 2.08 4.54 24.30
C LEU A 212 3.48 4.15 24.78
N LYS A 213 3.82 4.54 26.00
CA LYS A 213 5.05 4.15 26.69
C LYS A 213 4.68 3.40 27.95
N ARG A 214 5.45 2.37 28.30
CA ARG A 214 5.24 1.64 29.56
C ARG A 214 5.64 2.55 30.73
N VAL A 215 4.79 2.64 31.75
CA VAL A 215 4.94 3.61 32.85
C VAL A 215 6.26 3.49 33.63
N ASP A 216 6.84 2.28 33.66
CA ASP A 216 8.07 1.98 34.40
C ASP A 216 9.30 1.85 33.49
N PHE A 217 9.20 2.27 32.23
CA PHE A 217 10.33 2.27 31.30
C PHE A 217 11.05 3.62 31.34
N ASP A 218 12.25 3.65 31.93
CA ASP A 218 13.17 4.78 31.80
C ASP A 218 14.30 4.42 30.82
N PRO A 219 14.41 5.07 29.63
CA PRO A 219 15.49 4.80 28.68
C PRO A 219 16.88 5.17 29.21
N ASN A 220 16.95 6.12 30.16
CA ASN A 220 18.19 6.64 30.74
C ASN A 220 18.49 6.08 32.14
N GLY A 221 17.64 5.20 32.65
CA GLY A 221 17.75 4.64 33.99
C GLY A 221 17.26 3.20 34.04
N ASN A 222 16.36 2.92 34.98
CA ASN A 222 15.84 1.57 35.19
C ASN A 222 14.82 1.19 34.10
N ARG A 223 15.22 0.28 33.21
CA ARG A 223 14.38 -0.18 32.08
C ARG A 223 13.30 -1.18 32.47
N ASN A 224 13.42 -1.79 33.65
CA ASN A 224 12.46 -2.74 34.25
C ASN A 224 11.98 -3.83 33.29
N CYS A 225 12.92 -4.51 32.59
CA CYS A 225 12.60 -5.49 31.55
C CYS A 225 11.68 -6.63 32.03
N ALA A 226 11.78 -7.03 33.31
CA ALA A 226 10.97 -8.11 33.91
C ALA A 226 9.47 -7.75 34.07
N ASN A 227 9.11 -6.49 33.88
CA ASN A 227 7.74 -5.99 34.00
C ASN A 227 7.01 -5.87 32.65
N ARG A 228 7.66 -6.24 31.54
CA ARG A 228 6.99 -6.32 30.22
C ARG A 228 5.83 -7.32 30.30
N GLY A 229 4.63 -6.89 29.90
CA GLY A 229 3.40 -7.67 30.04
C GLY A 229 2.70 -7.59 31.40
N LYS A 230 3.23 -6.80 32.35
CA LYS A 230 2.64 -6.58 33.69
C LYS A 230 2.28 -5.12 33.95
N SER A 231 3.22 -4.20 33.69
CA SER A 231 3.02 -2.77 33.93
C SER A 231 2.11 -2.14 32.88
N GLY A 232 1.38 -1.10 33.30
CA GLY A 232 0.51 -0.32 32.42
C GLY A 232 1.27 0.60 31.45
N TYR A 233 0.49 1.36 30.68
CA TYR A 233 1.00 2.29 29.68
C TYR A 233 0.45 3.69 29.90
N GLU A 234 1.28 4.68 29.65
CA GLU A 234 0.93 6.09 29.56
C GLU A 234 0.97 6.56 28.11
N ARG A 235 0.13 7.55 27.80
CA ARG A 235 0.15 8.22 26.50
C ARG A 235 1.35 9.16 26.43
N ILE A 236 2.06 9.13 25.30
CA ILE A 236 3.12 10.08 24.98
C ILE A 236 2.89 10.74 23.61
N SER A 237 3.64 11.79 23.30
CA SER A 237 3.59 12.42 21.99
C SER A 237 4.32 11.57 20.93
N TRP A 238 4.09 11.87 19.65
CA TRP A 238 4.87 11.27 18.57
C TRP A 238 6.34 11.68 18.64
N ASP A 239 6.63 12.95 18.96
CA ASP A 239 8.00 13.45 19.06
C ASP A 239 8.78 12.71 20.14
N GLU A 240 8.18 12.53 21.34
CA GLU A 240 8.81 11.77 22.42
C GLU A 240 9.04 10.30 22.03
N ALA A 241 8.04 9.65 21.40
CA ALA A 241 8.16 8.26 20.97
C ALA A 241 9.27 8.09 19.93
N LEU A 242 9.34 8.99 18.95
CA LEU A 242 10.33 8.98 17.89
C LEU A 242 11.73 9.29 18.43
N ASP A 243 11.86 10.23 19.36
CA ASP A 243 13.14 10.57 19.99
C ASP A 243 13.71 9.41 20.82
N ILE A 244 12.87 8.74 21.61
CA ILE A 244 13.27 7.56 22.38
C ILE A 244 13.76 6.46 21.43
N VAL A 245 12.98 6.13 20.40
CA VAL A 245 13.31 5.05 19.46
C VAL A 245 14.55 5.40 18.63
N ALA A 246 14.65 6.63 18.09
CA ALA A 246 15.78 7.07 17.29
C ALA A 246 17.07 7.12 18.11
N THR A 247 16.99 7.57 19.37
CA THR A 247 18.14 7.58 20.29
C THR A 247 18.64 6.17 20.56
N GLU A 248 17.74 5.22 20.83
CA GLU A 248 18.12 3.83 21.03
C GLU A 248 18.70 3.18 19.76
N ILE A 249 18.14 3.44 18.58
CA ILE A 249 18.70 2.97 17.30
C ILE A 249 20.13 3.49 17.14
N LYS A 250 20.36 4.78 17.36
CA LYS A 250 21.70 5.39 17.25
C LYS A 250 22.67 4.80 18.28
N ARG A 251 22.24 4.64 19.54
CA ARG A 251 23.03 4.07 20.64
C ARG A 251 23.44 2.62 20.33
N VAL A 252 22.47 1.75 20.04
CA VAL A 252 22.71 0.33 19.74
C VAL A 252 23.62 0.16 18.53
N ARG A 253 23.41 0.95 17.47
CA ARG A 253 24.29 0.92 16.30
C ARG A 253 25.73 1.29 16.63
N ARG A 254 25.92 2.32 17.46
CA ARG A 254 27.26 2.79 17.87
C ARG A 254 27.96 1.79 18.77
N GLU A 255 27.23 1.19 19.72
CA GLU A 255 27.82 0.36 20.79
C GLU A 255 27.90 -1.13 20.44
N HIS A 256 27.00 -1.63 19.59
CA HIS A 256 26.86 -3.07 19.31
C HIS A 256 26.81 -3.39 17.80
N GLY A 257 26.84 -2.38 16.93
CA GLY A 257 26.76 -2.55 15.48
C GLY A 257 25.32 -2.71 14.97
N LYS A 258 25.19 -2.67 13.64
CA LYS A 258 23.88 -2.69 12.95
C LYS A 258 23.10 -3.99 13.17
N GLY A 259 23.78 -5.11 13.35
CA GLY A 259 23.15 -6.42 13.57
C GLY A 259 22.46 -6.58 14.92
N ALA A 260 22.73 -5.71 15.90
CA ALA A 260 22.13 -5.81 17.23
C ALA A 260 20.65 -5.36 17.29
N ILE A 261 20.12 -4.80 16.20
CA ILE A 261 18.70 -4.43 16.07
C ILE A 261 17.96 -5.59 15.39
N LEU A 262 17.09 -6.29 16.11
CA LEU A 262 16.20 -7.29 15.52
C LEU A 262 14.98 -6.61 14.88
N SER A 263 14.66 -6.99 13.65
CA SER A 263 13.38 -6.67 13.01
C SER A 263 12.63 -7.94 12.66
N SER A 264 11.34 -7.96 12.98
CA SER A 264 10.43 -9.05 12.68
C SER A 264 9.12 -8.50 12.11
N HIS A 265 8.47 -9.31 11.30
CA HIS A 265 7.12 -9.10 10.80
C HIS A 265 6.44 -10.47 10.67
N SER A 266 5.10 -10.48 10.67
CA SER A 266 4.32 -11.68 10.38
C SER A 266 4.31 -11.98 8.87
N SER A 267 3.83 -13.17 8.49
CA SER A 267 3.69 -13.60 7.09
C SER A 267 2.73 -12.72 6.29
N HIS A 268 1.68 -12.22 6.96
CA HIS A 268 0.64 -11.37 6.38
C HIS A 268 0.65 -9.94 6.95
N HIS A 269 0.13 -8.99 6.17
CA HIS A 269 0.00 -7.59 6.53
C HIS A 269 -1.27 -6.99 5.92
N THR A 270 -1.68 -5.80 6.34
CA THR A 270 -2.75 -5.04 5.68
C THR A 270 -2.41 -4.82 4.20
N TRP A 271 -3.40 -5.01 3.33
CA TRP A 271 -3.23 -4.85 1.89
C TRP A 271 -2.73 -3.45 1.50
N GLY A 272 -1.83 -3.39 0.52
CA GLY A 272 -1.33 -2.15 -0.06
C GLY A 272 0.15 -2.23 -0.40
N ASN A 273 0.48 -2.29 -1.70
CA ASN A 273 1.83 -2.64 -2.17
C ASN A 273 2.93 -1.72 -1.63
N VAL A 274 2.67 -0.41 -1.55
CA VAL A 274 3.64 0.56 -1.03
C VAL A 274 3.85 0.36 0.47
N GLY A 275 2.76 0.24 1.24
CA GLY A 275 2.78 0.10 2.69
C GLY A 275 3.10 -1.30 3.20
N TYR A 276 3.10 -2.32 2.34
CA TYR A 276 3.39 -3.70 2.71
C TYR A 276 4.81 -3.85 3.27
N TYR A 277 5.03 -4.84 4.14
CA TYR A 277 6.32 -5.00 4.83
C TYR A 277 7.50 -5.21 3.87
N ILE A 278 7.29 -5.93 2.75
CA ILE A 278 8.33 -6.14 1.72
C ILE A 278 8.75 -4.85 1.01
N SER A 279 7.97 -3.77 1.16
CA SER A 279 8.25 -2.45 0.60
C SER A 279 8.67 -1.48 1.71
N SER A 280 7.72 -0.96 2.50
CA SER A 280 8.00 0.14 3.44
C SER A 280 8.88 -0.27 4.61
N ASN A 281 8.60 -1.43 5.22
CA ASN A 281 9.41 -1.91 6.36
C ASN A 281 10.83 -2.26 5.91
N PHE A 282 10.98 -3.04 4.84
CA PHE A 282 12.31 -3.39 4.32
C PHE A 282 13.10 -2.16 3.87
N ARG A 283 12.45 -1.18 3.22
CA ARG A 283 13.10 0.08 2.88
C ARG A 283 13.68 0.76 4.11
N PHE A 284 12.89 0.93 5.17
CA PHE A 284 13.35 1.58 6.40
C PHE A 284 14.42 0.77 7.15
N MET A 285 14.20 -0.53 7.35
CA MET A 285 15.13 -1.35 8.13
C MET A 285 16.48 -1.54 7.41
N ASN A 286 16.48 -1.59 6.08
CA ASN A 286 17.72 -1.65 5.29
C ASN A 286 18.55 -0.35 5.39
N THR A 287 17.93 0.83 5.58
CA THR A 287 18.70 2.08 5.72
C THR A 287 19.38 2.19 7.08
N ILE A 288 18.77 1.70 8.15
CA ILE A 288 19.37 1.74 9.49
C ILE A 288 20.32 0.55 9.75
N GLY A 289 20.09 -0.58 9.07
CA GLY A 289 20.76 -1.86 9.29
C GLY A 289 20.17 -2.62 10.47
N HIS A 290 19.95 -3.93 10.28
CA HIS A 290 19.29 -4.79 11.26
C HIS A 290 19.64 -6.27 11.05
N THR A 291 19.38 -7.11 12.06
CA THR A 291 19.21 -8.54 11.90
C THR A 291 17.80 -8.83 11.42
N LYS A 292 17.70 -9.45 10.24
CA LYS A 292 16.44 -9.85 9.63
C LYS A 292 16.01 -11.20 10.16
N MET A 293 14.78 -11.28 10.66
CA MET A 293 14.11 -12.57 10.84
C MET A 293 13.72 -13.12 9.46
N VAL A 294 14.27 -14.28 9.09
CA VAL A 294 13.80 -15.03 7.92
C VAL A 294 12.63 -15.89 8.37
N ILE A 295 11.46 -15.67 7.78
CA ILE A 295 10.28 -16.49 8.03
C ILE A 295 10.49 -17.88 7.43
N ASN A 296 10.06 -18.92 8.15
CA ASN A 296 9.90 -20.25 7.57
C ASN A 296 8.83 -20.22 6.47
N PRO A 297 8.86 -21.14 5.50
CA PRO A 297 7.88 -21.19 4.42
C PRO A 297 6.57 -21.84 4.92
N ASP A 298 5.94 -21.24 5.93
CA ASP A 298 4.78 -21.76 6.67
C ASP A 298 3.66 -22.35 5.78
N SER A 299 3.39 -21.69 4.67
CA SER A 299 2.33 -22.03 3.71
C SER A 299 2.76 -23.13 2.73
N TRP A 300 4.05 -23.46 2.68
CA TRP A 300 4.66 -24.35 1.69
C TRP A 300 5.52 -25.44 2.30
N GLU A 301 5.58 -25.63 3.62
CA GLU A 301 6.59 -26.48 4.29
C GLU A 301 6.89 -27.81 3.58
N GLY A 302 5.91 -28.70 3.40
CA GLY A 302 6.10 -29.98 2.72
C GLY A 302 6.48 -29.86 1.23
N TRP A 303 6.02 -28.80 0.56
CA TRP A 303 6.39 -28.49 -0.81
C TRP A 303 7.83 -27.99 -0.91
N TYR A 304 8.22 -27.10 0.00
CA TYR A 304 9.53 -26.45 0.02
C TYR A 304 10.62 -27.43 0.44
N TRP A 305 10.42 -28.18 1.53
CA TRP A 305 11.41 -29.10 2.09
C TRP A 305 11.37 -30.51 1.53
N GLY A 306 10.32 -30.88 0.80
CA GLY A 306 10.15 -32.22 0.24
C GLY A 306 10.02 -32.17 -1.27
N ALA A 307 8.86 -31.71 -1.73
CA ALA A 307 8.47 -31.81 -3.14
C ALA A 307 9.45 -31.08 -4.08
N MET A 308 10.04 -29.96 -3.65
CA MET A 308 11.04 -29.23 -4.42
C MET A 308 12.25 -30.09 -4.82
N HIS A 309 12.66 -31.05 -3.99
CA HIS A 309 13.75 -31.97 -4.29
C HIS A 309 13.35 -33.05 -5.31
N HIS A 310 12.06 -33.28 -5.51
CA HIS A 310 11.54 -34.25 -6.44
C HIS A 310 11.40 -33.67 -7.87
N TYR A 311 10.85 -32.45 -7.99
CA TYR A 311 10.50 -31.89 -9.30
C TYR A 311 10.83 -30.39 -9.48
N GLY A 312 11.60 -29.80 -8.57
CA GLY A 312 12.06 -28.41 -8.68
C GLY A 312 11.00 -27.38 -8.26
N ASN A 313 10.75 -26.39 -9.11
CA ASN A 313 9.88 -25.25 -8.79
C ASN A 313 10.32 -24.41 -7.57
N SER A 314 11.63 -24.26 -7.37
CA SER A 314 12.19 -23.47 -6.27
C SER A 314 11.73 -22.01 -6.27
N MET A 315 11.51 -21.41 -7.44
CA MET A 315 10.94 -20.06 -7.58
C MET A 315 9.52 -19.91 -7.02
N ARG A 316 8.81 -21.03 -6.79
CA ARG A 316 7.45 -21.09 -6.25
C ARG A 316 7.39 -21.86 -4.93
N ASN A 317 8.50 -21.96 -4.19
CA ASN A 317 8.57 -22.73 -2.95
C ASN A 317 8.16 -24.20 -3.11
N GLY A 318 8.44 -24.81 -4.27
CA GLY A 318 8.08 -26.19 -4.57
C GLY A 318 6.61 -26.39 -4.94
N ALA A 319 5.82 -25.32 -5.14
CA ALA A 319 4.45 -25.40 -5.64
C ALA A 319 4.41 -25.48 -7.19
N PHE A 320 3.32 -26.03 -7.72
CA PHE A 320 3.11 -26.21 -9.16
C PHE A 320 2.76 -24.90 -9.91
N GLU A 321 2.79 -24.96 -11.24
CA GLU A 321 2.41 -23.85 -12.11
C GLU A 321 0.91 -23.84 -12.46
N PRO A 322 0.17 -22.74 -12.21
CA PRO A 322 -1.29 -22.74 -12.32
C PRO A 322 -1.88 -22.26 -13.67
N TYR A 323 -1.06 -21.95 -14.69
CA TYR A 323 -1.56 -21.34 -15.93
C TYR A 323 -2.41 -22.33 -16.77
N GLY A 324 -3.51 -21.84 -17.34
CA GLY A 324 -4.36 -22.60 -18.28
C GLY A 324 -5.25 -23.70 -17.65
N GLN A 325 -5.00 -24.07 -16.39
CA GLN A 325 -5.58 -25.25 -15.74
C GLN A 325 -7.12 -25.25 -15.67
N MET A 326 -7.75 -24.09 -15.53
CA MET A 326 -9.22 -24.01 -15.44
C MET A 326 -9.89 -24.45 -16.74
N ARG A 327 -9.40 -23.96 -17.89
CA ARG A 327 -9.96 -24.30 -19.20
C ARG A 327 -9.76 -25.78 -19.49
N ASP A 328 -8.53 -26.27 -19.31
CA ASP A 328 -8.20 -27.68 -19.52
C ASP A 328 -9.07 -28.60 -18.64
N CYS A 329 -9.27 -28.23 -17.38
CA CYS A 329 -10.15 -28.96 -16.48
C CYS A 329 -11.60 -29.01 -17.00
N LEU A 330 -12.19 -27.89 -17.41
CA LEU A 330 -13.56 -27.90 -17.93
C LEU A 330 -13.70 -28.70 -19.23
N GLU A 331 -12.68 -28.70 -20.09
CA GLU A 331 -12.69 -29.46 -21.34
C GLU A 331 -12.53 -30.97 -21.07
N ASN A 332 -11.53 -31.37 -20.28
CA ASN A 332 -10.99 -32.73 -20.27
C ASN A 332 -11.20 -33.52 -18.96
N CYS A 333 -11.45 -32.86 -17.83
CA CYS A 333 -11.47 -33.52 -16.53
C CYS A 333 -12.78 -34.30 -16.27
N GLU A 334 -12.67 -35.56 -15.82
CA GLU A 334 -13.83 -36.37 -15.42
C GLU A 334 -14.07 -36.38 -13.91
N MET A 335 -13.02 -36.10 -13.13
CA MET A 335 -13.04 -36.08 -11.66
C MET A 335 -12.00 -35.12 -11.09
N ILE A 336 -12.41 -34.32 -10.11
CA ILE A 336 -11.52 -33.50 -9.29
C ILE A 336 -11.40 -34.15 -7.90
N VAL A 337 -10.16 -34.38 -7.47
CA VAL A 337 -9.84 -34.84 -6.11
C VAL A 337 -9.29 -33.67 -5.31
N PHE A 338 -10.08 -33.15 -4.37
CA PHE A 338 -9.66 -32.13 -3.40
C PHE A 338 -8.96 -32.82 -2.23
N TRP A 339 -7.64 -32.86 -2.27
CA TRP A 339 -6.82 -33.44 -1.20
C TRP A 339 -6.27 -32.34 -0.29
N SER A 340 -6.68 -32.33 0.99
CA SER A 340 -6.29 -31.30 1.96
C SER A 340 -6.55 -29.88 1.43
N SER A 341 -7.67 -29.71 0.73
CA SER A 341 -7.99 -28.51 -0.04
C SER A 341 -9.39 -28.04 0.31
N ASP A 342 -9.48 -26.83 0.87
CA ASP A 342 -10.74 -26.12 1.11
C ASP A 342 -10.77 -24.75 0.40
N PRO A 343 -10.96 -24.73 -0.93
CA PRO A 343 -11.02 -23.50 -1.73
C PRO A 343 -12.10 -22.49 -1.33
N GLU A 344 -13.23 -22.91 -0.75
CA GLU A 344 -14.28 -21.99 -0.28
C GLU A 344 -13.86 -21.22 0.98
N SER A 345 -12.99 -21.79 1.80
CA SER A 345 -12.48 -21.12 3.01
C SER A 345 -11.19 -20.34 2.76
N SER A 346 -10.24 -20.98 2.05
CA SER A 346 -8.89 -20.44 1.85
C SER A 346 -8.79 -19.51 0.65
N SER A 347 -9.65 -19.68 -0.36
CA SER A 347 -9.61 -18.98 -1.66
C SER A 347 -8.29 -19.13 -2.43
N GLY A 348 -7.45 -20.11 -2.06
CA GLY A 348 -6.03 -20.11 -2.42
C GLY A 348 -5.27 -19.04 -1.62
N SER A 349 -5.46 -17.76 -1.95
CA SER A 349 -5.08 -16.63 -1.09
C SER A 349 -5.69 -15.34 -1.64
N TYR A 350 -6.24 -14.49 -0.76
CA TYR A 350 -6.73 -13.14 -1.07
C TYR A 350 -7.77 -13.02 -2.21
N ALA A 351 -8.41 -14.13 -2.60
CA ALA A 351 -9.29 -14.19 -3.76
C ALA A 351 -10.76 -14.51 -3.39
N ALA A 352 -11.09 -14.46 -2.10
CA ALA A 352 -12.45 -14.64 -1.59
C ALA A 352 -13.21 -15.79 -2.27
N PHE A 353 -14.30 -15.50 -2.99
CA PHE A 353 -15.15 -16.49 -3.64
C PHE A 353 -15.01 -16.49 -5.17
N GLU A 354 -13.93 -15.92 -5.72
CA GLU A 354 -13.70 -15.82 -7.17
C GLU A 354 -13.61 -17.20 -7.85
N GLY A 355 -13.16 -18.22 -7.11
CA GLY A 355 -13.06 -19.59 -7.59
C GLY A 355 -14.38 -20.38 -7.53
N THR A 356 -15.36 -19.92 -6.76
CA THR A 356 -16.59 -20.67 -6.46
C THR A 356 -17.40 -20.94 -7.72
N VAL A 357 -17.56 -19.92 -8.58
CA VAL A 357 -18.29 -20.06 -9.84
C VAL A 357 -17.66 -21.09 -10.78
N ARG A 358 -16.33 -21.21 -10.78
CA ARG A 358 -15.58 -22.13 -11.63
C ARG A 358 -15.80 -23.58 -11.21
N ARG A 359 -15.87 -23.82 -9.89
CA ARG A 359 -16.22 -25.14 -9.33
C ARG A 359 -17.69 -25.51 -9.59
N GLN A 360 -18.59 -24.52 -9.63
CA GLN A 360 -19.97 -24.75 -10.06
C GLN A 360 -20.08 -25.11 -11.54
N TRP A 361 -19.31 -24.48 -12.43
CA TRP A 361 -19.26 -24.89 -13.84
C TRP A 361 -18.77 -26.32 -14.01
N ALA A 362 -17.72 -26.73 -13.28
CA ALA A 362 -17.26 -28.11 -13.27
C ALA A 362 -18.37 -29.09 -12.84
N ARG A 363 -19.15 -28.73 -11.81
CA ARG A 363 -20.31 -29.53 -11.37
C ARG A 363 -21.43 -29.56 -12.43
N GLN A 364 -21.71 -28.46 -13.11
CA GLN A 364 -22.69 -28.40 -14.21
C GLN A 364 -22.28 -29.31 -15.38
N LEU A 365 -20.98 -29.45 -15.63
CA LEU A 365 -20.42 -30.37 -16.63
C LEU A 365 -20.37 -31.84 -16.17
N GLY A 366 -20.90 -32.15 -14.97
CA GLY A 366 -20.95 -33.50 -14.44
C GLY A 366 -19.61 -34.04 -13.93
N ILE A 367 -18.60 -33.18 -13.74
CA ILE A 367 -17.29 -33.59 -13.22
C ILE A 367 -17.46 -34.09 -11.79
N LYS A 368 -16.97 -35.31 -11.52
CA LYS A 368 -17.11 -35.95 -10.21
C LYS A 368 -16.22 -35.24 -9.17
N MET A 369 -16.69 -35.15 -7.93
CA MET A 369 -15.97 -34.49 -6.84
C MET A 369 -15.64 -35.50 -5.74
N VAL A 370 -14.37 -35.58 -5.34
CA VAL A 370 -13.88 -36.37 -4.21
C VAL A 370 -13.11 -35.46 -3.28
N HIS A 371 -13.28 -35.64 -1.97
CA HIS A 371 -12.65 -34.82 -0.94
C HIS A 371 -11.89 -35.73 0.03
N ILE A 372 -10.58 -35.57 0.11
CA ILE A 372 -9.71 -36.32 1.04
C ILE A 372 -9.21 -35.34 2.09
N ASP A 373 -9.80 -35.37 3.27
CA ASP A 373 -9.55 -34.41 4.34
C ASP A 373 -9.99 -35.02 5.68
N PRO A 374 -9.20 -34.93 6.78
CA PRO A 374 -9.65 -35.37 8.11
C PRO A 374 -10.98 -34.76 8.58
N TYR A 375 -11.31 -33.57 8.09
CA TYR A 375 -12.53 -32.84 8.39
C TYR A 375 -13.39 -32.68 7.12
N LEU A 376 -14.71 -32.80 7.23
CA LEU A 376 -15.60 -32.44 6.13
C LEU A 376 -15.62 -30.91 5.98
N ASN A 377 -14.66 -30.41 5.20
CA ASN A 377 -14.41 -28.98 5.05
C ASN A 377 -15.53 -28.26 4.28
N HIS A 378 -15.47 -26.93 4.24
CA HIS A 378 -16.56 -26.11 3.71
C HIS A 378 -16.80 -26.37 2.22
N THR A 379 -15.74 -26.59 1.44
CA THR A 379 -15.83 -26.98 0.02
C THR A 379 -16.49 -28.35 -0.15
N GLY A 380 -16.10 -29.34 0.65
CA GLY A 380 -16.69 -30.68 0.63
C GLY A 380 -18.19 -30.66 0.96
N ALA A 381 -18.57 -29.92 2.00
CA ALA A 381 -19.95 -29.75 2.40
C ALA A 381 -20.79 -29.01 1.32
N PHE A 382 -20.21 -27.98 0.68
CA PHE A 382 -20.90 -27.17 -0.33
C PHE A 382 -21.06 -27.89 -1.68
N LEU A 383 -19.98 -28.48 -2.20
CA LEU A 383 -19.97 -29.11 -3.52
C LEU A 383 -20.58 -30.52 -3.50
N GLY A 384 -20.56 -31.19 -2.35
CA GLY A 384 -20.94 -32.60 -2.23
C GLY A 384 -19.92 -33.53 -2.91
N GLY A 385 -20.33 -34.79 -3.12
CA GLY A 385 -19.46 -35.84 -3.65
C GLY A 385 -19.00 -36.82 -2.56
N LYS A 386 -17.94 -37.59 -2.84
CA LYS A 386 -17.42 -38.57 -1.88
C LYS A 386 -16.42 -37.90 -0.96
N TRP A 387 -16.71 -37.89 0.33
CA TRP A 387 -15.72 -37.54 1.36
C TRP A 387 -15.02 -38.81 1.88
N ILE A 388 -13.71 -38.72 2.03
CA ILE A 388 -12.82 -39.75 2.56
C ILE A 388 -12.05 -39.14 3.73
N PRO A 389 -12.45 -39.40 4.98
CA PRO A 389 -11.69 -38.99 6.14
C PRO A 389 -10.39 -39.80 6.22
N VAL A 390 -9.27 -39.11 6.43
CA VAL A 390 -7.97 -39.71 6.75
C VAL A 390 -7.55 -39.29 8.15
N LEU A 391 -6.79 -40.13 8.85
CA LEU A 391 -6.21 -39.73 10.13
C LEU A 391 -5.12 -38.66 9.87
N PRO A 392 -5.00 -37.63 10.72
CA PRO A 392 -3.93 -36.66 10.61
C PRO A 392 -2.56 -37.33 10.54
N GLY A 393 -1.76 -36.95 9.54
CA GLY A 393 -0.42 -37.52 9.30
C GLY A 393 -0.39 -38.84 8.52
N THR A 394 -1.54 -39.42 8.14
CA THR A 394 -1.58 -40.71 7.41
C THR A 394 -1.96 -40.59 5.94
N SER A 395 -2.11 -39.37 5.40
CA SER A 395 -2.46 -39.19 3.98
C SER A 395 -1.44 -39.81 3.01
N PRO A 396 -0.12 -39.85 3.27
CA PRO A 396 0.81 -40.51 2.36
C PRO A 396 0.59 -42.03 2.23
N ALA A 397 -0.07 -42.68 3.19
CA ALA A 397 -0.38 -44.11 3.08
C ALA A 397 -1.56 -44.40 2.13
N LEU A 398 -2.38 -43.39 1.82
CA LEU A 398 -3.47 -43.47 0.86
C LEU A 398 -3.02 -43.12 -0.58
N ALA A 399 -1.95 -42.34 -0.72
CA ALA A 399 -1.37 -41.92 -2.00
C ALA A 399 -0.66 -43.08 -2.68
#